data_AF-A0A2E9A1H6-F1
#
_entry.id   AF-A0A2E9A1H6-F1
#
_cell.length_a   1.000
_cell.length_b   1.000
_cell.length_c   1.000
_cell.angle_alpha   90.00
_cell.angle_beta   90.00
_cell.angle_gamma   90.00
#
_symmetry.space_group_name_H-M   'P 1'
#
loop_
_entity.id
_entity.type
_entity.pdbx_description
1 polymer ?
#
loop_
_entity_poly.entity_id
_entity_poly.type
_entity_poly.pdbx_seq_one_letter_code
_entity_poly.pdbx_strand_id
1 'polypeptide(L)'
;ALPNWGDGRLTIIGTEGYIELRKNVDVVGRVGTNHIFLVNKEKYEYINASSRPLTYFQRLMNDIIERTSTAMEQDHCLKVMNLAINAQLNAKKMGNLK
;
A
#
# COMPACT_ATOMS: atom_id res chain seq x y z
N ALA A 1 3.23 -3.39 23.44
CA ALA A 1 2.04 -2.98 22.66
C ALA A 1 2.48 -2.16 21.45
N LEU A 2 1.78 -2.24 20.31
CA LEU A 2 2.03 -1.35 19.16
C LEU A 2 1.31 0.00 19.37
N PRO A 3 1.84 1.11 18.83
CA PRO A 3 1.21 2.42 18.95
C PRO A 3 -0.03 2.61 18.06
N ASN A 4 -0.42 1.58 17.28
CA ASN A 4 -1.50 1.61 16.30
C ASN A 4 -2.05 0.19 16.03
N TRP A 5 -3.06 0.10 15.16
CA TRP A 5 -3.86 -1.11 14.90
C TRP A 5 -3.10 -2.26 14.17
N GLY A 6 -1.84 -2.06 13.80
CA GLY A 6 -1.02 -3.11 13.18
C GLY A 6 0.21 -2.56 12.45
N ASP A 7 1.24 -3.40 12.31
CA ASP A 7 2.47 -3.08 11.57
C ASP A 7 2.29 -3.38 10.07
N GLY A 8 1.53 -2.51 9.39
CA GLY A 8 1.29 -2.64 7.95
C GLY A 8 2.53 -2.31 7.13
N ARG A 9 2.99 -3.27 6.32
CA ARG A 9 4.18 -3.13 5.48
C ARG A 9 3.92 -3.49 4.02
N LEU A 10 4.74 -2.92 3.14
CA LEU A 10 4.84 -3.30 1.73
C LEU A 10 6.31 -3.26 1.34
N THR A 11 6.81 -4.34 0.71
CA THR A 11 8.15 -4.35 0.11
C THR A 11 8.01 -4.53 -1.40
N ILE A 12 8.62 -3.64 -2.17
CA ILE A 12 8.68 -3.69 -3.63
C ILE A 12 10.12 -4.05 -3.99
N ILE A 13 10.32 -5.24 -4.55
CA ILE A 13 11.65 -5.74 -4.94
C ILE A 13 11.84 -5.49 -6.43
N GLY A 14 12.84 -4.71 -6.78
CA GLY A 14 13.27 -4.45 -8.15
C GLY A 14 14.56 -5.18 -8.49
N THR A 15 14.99 -5.07 -9.74
CA THR A 15 16.24 -5.67 -10.23
C THR A 15 17.51 -5.00 -9.68
N GLU A 16 17.40 -3.75 -9.21
CA GLU A 16 18.55 -2.94 -8.79
C GLU A 16 18.43 -2.39 -7.37
N GLY A 17 17.46 -2.89 -6.60
CA GLY A 17 17.15 -2.35 -5.29
C GLY A 17 15.75 -2.72 -4.83
N TYR A 18 15.32 -2.10 -3.74
CA TYR A 18 13.99 -2.29 -3.19
C TYR A 18 13.47 -1.03 -2.51
N ILE A 19 12.15 -1.00 -2.34
CA ILE A 19 11.46 -0.03 -1.50
C ILE A 19 10.76 -0.78 -0.37
N GLU A 20 10.97 -0.37 0.87
CA GLU A 20 10.15 -0.78 2.01
C GLU A 20 9.26 0.40 2.44
N LEU A 21 7.95 0.18 2.47
CA LEU A 21 6.99 1.08 3.09
C LEU A 21 6.56 0.51 4.43
N ARG A 22 6.73 1.30 5.49
CA ARG A 22 6.15 1.04 6.82
C ARG A 22 5.03 2.03 7.06
N LYS A 23 3.80 1.56 6.87
CA LYS A 23 2.60 2.42 6.78
C LYS A 23 2.29 3.09 8.11
N ASN A 24 2.27 2.29 9.18
CA ASN A 24 1.70 2.74 10.44
C ASN A 24 2.78 3.08 11.48
N VAL A 25 3.90 2.35 11.52
CA VAL A 25 4.95 2.53 12.54
C VAL A 25 6.29 2.05 12.02
N ASP A 26 7.36 2.75 12.40
CA ASP A 26 8.72 2.24 12.41
C ASP A 26 9.03 1.68 13.82
N VAL A 27 8.95 0.36 14.00
CA VAL A 27 8.98 -0.28 15.33
C VAL A 27 10.31 -0.03 16.02
N VAL A 28 10.26 0.67 17.17
CA VAL A 28 11.45 1.11 17.93
C VAL A 28 12.39 2.01 17.10
N GLY A 29 11.86 2.61 16.03
CA GLY A 29 12.59 3.47 15.12
C GLY A 29 12.09 4.90 15.16
N ARG A 30 11.88 5.47 13.97
CA ARG A 30 11.44 6.86 13.80
C ARG A 30 10.00 7.04 14.28
N VAL A 31 9.72 8.22 14.82
CA VAL A 31 8.37 8.60 15.22
C VAL A 31 7.53 8.90 13.99
N GLY A 32 6.25 8.54 14.02
CA GLY A 32 5.27 8.87 12.99
C GLY A 32 4.78 7.67 12.19
N THR A 33 4.25 7.97 11.00
CA THR A 33 3.64 7.02 10.04
C THR A 33 4.18 7.32 8.64
N ASN A 34 3.85 6.47 7.67
CA ASN A 34 4.18 6.66 6.25
C ASN A 34 5.70 6.79 5.99
N HIS A 35 6.46 5.85 6.53
CA HIS A 35 7.90 5.76 6.33
C HIS A 35 8.20 5.00 5.02
N ILE A 36 9.07 5.57 4.19
CA ILE A 36 9.58 4.91 2.98
C ILE A 36 11.10 4.79 3.12
N PHE A 37 11.61 3.59 2.86
CA PHE A 37 13.03 3.29 2.76
C PHE A 37 13.33 2.85 1.33
N LEU A 38 14.18 3.59 0.64
CA LEU A 38 14.67 3.23 -0.69
C LEU A 38 16.12 2.79 -0.56
N VAL A 39 16.46 1.65 -1.16
CA VAL A 39 17.84 1.18 -1.28
C VAL A 39 18.08 0.74 -2.72
N ASN A 40 19.11 1.28 -3.35
CA ASN A 40 19.57 0.86 -4.68
C ASN A 40 21.11 0.95 -4.77
N LYS A 41 21.66 0.80 -5.99
CA LYS A 41 23.11 0.85 -6.23
C LYS A 41 23.77 2.20 -5.96
N GLU A 42 23.00 3.28 -5.94
CA GLU A 42 23.53 4.66 -5.82
C GLU A 42 23.31 5.26 -4.44
N LYS A 43 22.16 4.96 -3.82
CA LYS A 43 21.75 5.56 -2.55
C LYS A 43 20.90 4.63 -1.69
N TYR A 44 20.90 4.97 -0.41
CA TYR A 44 19.97 4.48 0.58
C TYR A 44 19.38 5.70 1.28
N GLU A 45 18.06 5.86 1.21
CA GLU A 45 17.42 7.05 1.77
C GLU A 45 16.13 6.73 2.49
N TYR A 46 15.89 7.52 3.54
CA TYR A 46 14.63 7.58 4.25
C TYR A 46 13.81 8.74 3.71
N ILE A 47 12.55 8.49 3.40
CA ILE A 47 11.59 9.49 2.97
C ILE A 47 10.41 9.48 3.95
N ASN A 48 10.12 10.64 4.54
CA ASN A 48 8.89 10.87 5.27
C ASN A 48 7.78 11.24 4.29
N ALA A 49 6.79 10.35 4.11
CA ALA A 49 5.69 10.57 3.18
C ALA A 49 4.42 11.13 3.83
N SER A 50 4.45 11.49 5.12
CA SER A 50 3.26 11.91 5.86
C SER A 50 2.59 13.19 5.34
N SER A 51 3.33 14.07 4.66
CA SER A 51 2.81 15.33 4.10
C SER A 51 2.42 15.23 2.63
N ARG A 52 2.50 14.04 2.01
CA ARG A 52 2.15 13.89 0.59
C ARG A 52 0.64 14.06 0.38
N PRO A 53 0.21 14.85 -0.62
CA PRO A 53 -1.21 15.10 -0.85
C PRO A 53 -1.94 13.82 -1.27
N LEU A 54 -3.13 13.62 -0.71
CA LEU A 54 -4.02 12.51 -1.10
C LEU A 54 -4.94 12.98 -2.23
N THR A 55 -4.74 12.43 -3.43
CA THR A 55 -5.43 12.91 -4.64
C THR A 55 -6.69 12.12 -5.01
N TYR A 56 -6.91 10.95 -4.39
CA TYR A 56 -7.92 9.99 -4.84
C TYR A 56 -9.33 10.58 -4.87
N PHE A 57 -9.80 11.17 -3.77
CA PHE A 57 -11.18 11.69 -3.68
C PHE A 57 -11.43 12.87 -4.61
N GLN A 58 -10.46 13.77 -4.75
CA GLN A 58 -10.57 14.88 -5.70
C GLN A 58 -10.69 14.36 -7.13
N ARG A 59 -9.84 13.39 -7.51
CA ARG A 59 -9.92 12.76 -8.84
C ARG A 59 -11.24 12.02 -9.03
N LEU A 60 -11.71 11.30 -8.01
CA LEU A 60 -12.97 10.57 -8.09
C LEU A 60 -14.18 11.49 -8.31
N MET A 61 -14.22 12.65 -7.62
CA MET A 61 -15.27 13.65 -7.85
C MET A 61 -15.24 14.16 -9.29
N ASN A 62 -14.04 14.48 -9.81
CA ASN A 62 -13.89 14.91 -11.20
C ASN A 62 -14.28 13.81 -12.19
N ASP A 63 -13.91 12.56 -11.92
CA ASP A 63 -14.26 11.40 -12.74
C ASP A 63 -15.78 11.22 -12.86
N ILE A 64 -16.53 11.48 -11.78
CA ILE A 64 -18.00 11.42 -11.77
C ILE A 64 -18.61 12.52 -12.66
N ILE A 65 -18.13 13.75 -12.51
CA ILE A 65 -18.63 14.93 -13.24
C ILE A 65 -18.31 14.81 -14.72
N GLU A 66 -17.04 14.53 -15.03
CA GLU A 66 -16.50 14.53 -16.41
C GLU A 66 -16.63 13.16 -17.10
N ARG A 67 -17.11 12.14 -16.40
CA ARG A 67 -17.24 10.76 -16.90
C ARG A 67 -15.90 10.18 -17.37
N THR A 68 -14.86 10.40 -16.57
CA THR A 68 -13.49 9.91 -16.80
C THR A 68 -13.07 8.89 -15.74
N SER A 69 -11.80 8.44 -15.77
CA SER A 69 -11.27 7.40 -14.86
C SER A 69 -9.85 7.71 -14.36
N THR A 70 -9.59 8.96 -14.00
CA THR A 70 -8.27 9.46 -13.58
C THR A 70 -7.88 9.07 -12.15
N ALA A 71 -8.85 8.75 -11.29
CA ALA A 71 -8.61 8.23 -9.94
C ALA A 71 -8.12 6.78 -10.00
N MET A 72 -8.77 5.96 -10.81
CA MET A 72 -8.48 4.53 -11.03
C MET A 72 -9.32 4.02 -12.21
N GLU A 73 -8.73 3.23 -13.10
CA GLU A 73 -9.47 2.57 -14.17
C GLU A 73 -10.46 1.53 -13.61
N GLN A 74 -11.65 1.44 -14.20
CA GLN A 74 -12.68 0.50 -13.77
C GLN A 74 -12.20 -0.96 -13.87
N ASP A 75 -11.47 -1.30 -14.94
CA ASP A 75 -10.91 -2.64 -15.17
C ASP A 75 -9.88 -3.01 -14.09
N HIS A 76 -9.10 -2.05 -13.60
CA HIS A 76 -8.17 -2.28 -12.49
C HIS A 76 -8.94 -2.62 -11.20
N CYS A 77 -9.98 -1.86 -10.87
CA CYS A 77 -10.83 -2.11 -9.69
C CYS A 77 -11.43 -3.52 -9.72
N LEU A 78 -12.02 -3.90 -10.85
CA LEU A 78 -12.62 -5.22 -11.03
C LEU A 78 -11.56 -6.33 -10.99
N LYS A 79 -10.38 -6.10 -11.59
CA LYS A 79 -9.29 -7.09 -11.61
C LYS A 79 -8.80 -7.40 -10.19
N VAL A 80 -8.59 -6.39 -9.35
CA VAL A 80 -8.14 -6.58 -7.96
C VAL A 80 -9.17 -7.39 -7.17
N MET A 81 -10.46 -7.08 -7.31
CA MET A 81 -11.52 -7.83 -6.62
C MET A 81 -11.63 -9.27 -7.11
N ASN A 82 -11.51 -9.52 -8.42
CA ASN A 82 -11.48 -10.87 -8.95
C ASN A 82 -10.29 -11.67 -8.39
N LEU A 83 -9.11 -11.07 -8.28
CA LEU A 83 -7.96 -11.72 -7.65
C LEU A 83 -8.20 -12.03 -6.17
N ALA A 84 -8.79 -11.11 -5.41
CA ALA A 84 -9.12 -11.31 -4.00
C ALA A 84 -10.13 -12.45 -3.80
N ILE A 85 -11.20 -12.47 -4.59
CA ILE A 85 -12.22 -13.55 -4.57
C ILE A 85 -11.58 -14.89 -4.92
N ASN A 86 -10.77 -14.95 -5.99
CA ASN A 86 -10.08 -16.18 -6.36
C ASN A 86 -9.12 -16.65 -5.27
N ALA A 87 -8.36 -15.75 -4.64
CA ALA A 87 -7.48 -16.11 -3.53
C ALA A 87 -8.28 -16.69 -2.35
N GLN A 88 -9.43 -16.09 -2.01
CA GLN A 88 -10.29 -16.58 -0.95
C GLN A 88 -10.90 -17.95 -1.26
N LEU A 89 -11.35 -18.18 -2.50
CA LEU A 89 -11.87 -19.48 -2.95
C LEU A 89 -10.81 -20.59 -2.93
N ASN A 90 -9.55 -20.24 -3.18
CA ASN A 90 -8.42 -21.18 -3.16
C ASN A 90 -7.74 -21.31 -1.78
N ALA A 91 -8.22 -20.57 -0.77
CA ALA A 91 -7.62 -20.60 0.56
C ALA A 91 -7.80 -21.97 1.21
N LYS A 92 -6.69 -22.55 1.69
CA LYS A 92 -6.74 -23.77 2.51
C LYS A 92 -6.94 -23.37 3.97
N LYS A 93 -7.96 -23.94 4.62
CA LYS A 93 -8.15 -23.79 6.06
C LYS A 93 -6.96 -24.44 6.79
N MET A 94 -6.20 -23.62 7.49
CA MET A 94 -5.05 -24.06 8.30
C MET A 94 -5.41 -23.92 9.79
N GLY A 95 -5.22 -24.99 10.56
CA GLY A 95 -5.47 -25.03 12.00
C GLY A 95 -6.89 -25.48 12.41
N ASN A 96 -7.11 -25.57 13.72
CA ASN A 96 -8.31 -26.14 14.34
C ASN A 96 -9.38 -25.10 14.69
N LEU A 97 -9.34 -23.91 14.08
CA LEU A 97 -10.40 -22.91 14.28
C LEU A 97 -11.69 -23.52 13.72
N LYS A 98 -12.64 -23.86 14.60
CA LYS A 98 -13.95 -24.41 14.21
C LYS A 98 -14.62 -23.46 13.23
#